data_AF-A0A519YZ61-F1
#
_entry.id   AF-A0A519YZ61-F1
#
_cell.length_a   1.000
_cell.length_b   1.000
_cell.length_c   1.000
_cell.angle_alpha   90.00
_cell.angle_beta   90.00
_cell.angle_gamma   90.00
#
_symmetry.space_group_name_H-M   'P 1'
#
loop_
_entity.id
_entity.type
_entity.pdbx_description
1 polymer ?
#
loop_
_entity_poly.entity_id
_entity_poly.type
_entity_poly.pdbx_seq_one_letter_code
_entity_poly.pdbx_strand_id
1 'polypeptide(L)'
;MIVLLMIGVQRFLRSKANKNEKFEFLMEGHLSELVRDGTLNIKAMRDARISKEQLFAQLRQLQINHLGEISRVYMEANGDFTAIKRLETKPGLSVIPGWDEDFFKPDEKSGIYACNHCGKTEATNDHPCSNCKHQS
;
A
#
# COMPACT_ATOMS: atom_id res chain seq x y z
N MET A 1 17.82 2.18 -46.19
CA MET A 1 18.60 1.49 -45.13
C MET A 1 18.20 1.95 -43.72
N ILE A 2 18.20 3.25 -43.41
CA ILE A 2 17.83 3.79 -42.07
C ILE A 2 16.38 3.45 -41.67
N VAL A 3 15.44 3.48 -42.62
CA VAL A 3 14.03 3.15 -42.37
C VAL A 3 13.85 1.68 -41.92
N LEU A 4 14.66 0.75 -42.45
CA LEU A 4 14.60 -0.66 -42.06
C LEU A 4 15.14 -0.88 -40.64
N LEU A 5 16.16 -0.11 -40.24
CA LEU A 5 16.67 -0.13 -38.86
C LEU A 5 15.63 0.42 -37.88
N MET A 6 14.98 1.54 -38.22
CA MET A 6 13.88 2.09 -37.42
C MET A 6 12.74 1.08 -37.25
N ILE A 7 12.28 0.46 -38.34
CA ILE A 7 11.21 -0.55 -38.29
C ILE A 7 11.65 -1.78 -37.51
N GLY A 8 12.91 -2.20 -37.65
CA GLY A 8 13.50 -3.30 -36.90
C GLY A 8 13.56 -3.04 -35.40
N VAL A 9 14.02 -1.86 -35.00
CA VAL A 9 14.05 -1.42 -33.60
C VAL A 9 12.63 -1.31 -33.04
N GLN A 10 11.69 -0.71 -33.77
CA GLN A 10 10.29 -0.60 -33.33
C GLN A 10 9.62 -1.97 -33.18
N ARG A 11 9.83 -2.91 -34.12
CA ARG A 11 9.33 -4.29 -34.00
C ARG A 11 9.98 -5.04 -32.85
N PHE A 12 11.27 -4.84 -32.63
CA PHE A 12 11.99 -5.45 -31.52
C PHE A 12 11.50 -4.93 -30.17
N LEU A 13 11.33 -3.61 -30.03
CA LEU A 13 10.77 -2.97 -28.85
C LEU A 13 9.34 -3.44 -28.59
N ARG A 14 8.48 -3.49 -29.62
CA ARG A 14 7.11 -4.02 -29.52
C ARG A 14 7.08 -5.51 -29.17
N SER A 15 7.95 -6.32 -29.76
CA SER A 15 8.03 -7.75 -29.45
C SER A 15 8.52 -8.02 -28.02
N LYS A 16 9.45 -7.19 -27.51
CA LYS A 16 9.87 -7.22 -26.11
C LYS A 16 8.81 -6.66 -25.16
N ALA A 17 8.02 -5.68 -25.58
CA ALA A 17 6.89 -5.16 -24.82
C ALA A 17 5.75 -6.19 -24.69
N ASN A 18 5.37 -6.88 -25.78
CA ASN A 18 4.33 -7.92 -25.76
C ASN A 18 4.72 -9.17 -24.96
N LYS A 19 6.00 -9.59 -24.95
CA LYS A 19 6.45 -10.67 -24.04
C LYS A 19 6.32 -10.29 -22.56
N ASN A 20 6.18 -9.00 -22.29
CA ASN A 20 5.91 -8.39 -21.03
C ASN A 20 4.39 -8.04 -20.90
N GLU A 21 3.46 -8.78 -21.51
CA GLU A 21 2.01 -8.55 -21.32
C GLU A 21 1.57 -8.54 -19.85
N LYS A 22 2.27 -9.24 -18.93
CA LYS A 22 2.09 -9.09 -17.47
C LYS A 22 2.50 -7.71 -16.92
N PHE A 23 3.30 -6.98 -17.67
CA PHE A 23 3.82 -5.63 -17.42
C PHE A 23 2.95 -4.55 -18.07
N GLU A 24 2.27 -4.83 -19.19
CA GLU A 24 1.18 -3.99 -19.72
C GLU A 24 -0.07 -4.07 -18.83
N PHE A 25 -0.37 -5.26 -18.29
CA PHE A 25 -1.42 -5.45 -17.27
C PHE A 25 -1.22 -4.66 -15.97
N LEU A 26 0.01 -4.17 -15.73
CA LEU A 26 0.39 -3.34 -14.59
C LEU A 26 0.23 -1.84 -14.84
N MET A 27 0.09 -1.42 -16.09
CA MET A 27 -0.01 -0.01 -16.48
C MET A 27 -1.44 0.41 -16.86
N GLU A 28 -2.30 -0.53 -17.23
CA GLU A 28 -3.72 -0.29 -17.50
C GLU A 28 -4.59 -0.46 -16.24
N GLY A 29 -4.51 0.53 -15.36
CA GLY A 29 -5.72 1.10 -14.78
C GLY A 29 -6.61 0.23 -13.89
N HIS A 30 -6.08 -0.73 -13.14
CA HIS A 30 -6.90 -1.48 -12.18
C HIS A 30 -6.97 -0.80 -10.81
N LEU A 31 -8.21 -0.54 -10.36
CA LEU A 31 -8.56 -0.22 -8.98
C LEU A 31 -7.95 -1.28 -8.06
N SER A 32 -6.94 -0.90 -7.28
CA SER A 32 -6.23 -1.80 -6.38
C SER A 32 -6.56 -1.47 -4.93
N GLU A 33 -7.19 -2.40 -4.21
CA GLU A 33 -7.46 -2.23 -2.78
C GLU A 33 -6.18 -2.46 -1.97
N LEU A 34 -5.55 -1.37 -1.54
CA LEU A 34 -4.28 -1.38 -0.83
C LEU A 34 -4.45 -1.57 0.69
N VAL A 35 -5.58 -1.14 1.25
CA VAL A 35 -5.89 -1.28 2.68
C VAL A 35 -7.31 -1.78 2.84
N ARG A 36 -7.48 -2.79 3.69
CA ARG A 36 -8.77 -3.34 4.10
C ARG A 36 -8.84 -3.42 5.61
N ASP A 37 -9.82 -2.74 6.20
CA ASP A 37 -10.13 -2.77 7.62
C ASP A 37 -8.89 -2.49 8.51
N GLY A 38 -8.11 -1.48 8.11
CA GLY A 38 -6.87 -1.07 8.77
C GLY A 38 -5.68 -2.02 8.59
N THR A 39 -5.80 -3.03 7.73
CA THR A 39 -4.71 -3.96 7.38
C THR A 39 -4.25 -3.74 5.94
N LEU A 40 -2.94 -3.67 5.74
CA LEU A 40 -2.31 -3.53 4.42
C LEU A 40 -2.46 -4.83 3.60
N ASN A 41 -2.88 -4.67 2.35
CA ASN A 41 -2.85 -5.73 1.36
C ASN A 41 -1.48 -5.76 0.66
N ILE A 42 -0.51 -6.39 1.30
CA ILE A 42 0.89 -6.44 0.84
C ILE A 42 1.01 -7.00 -0.59
N LYS A 43 0.15 -7.95 -0.96
CA LYS A 43 0.12 -8.50 -2.31
C LYS A 43 -0.32 -7.43 -3.31
N ALA A 44 -1.45 -6.77 -3.06
CA ALA A 44 -1.94 -5.69 -3.93
C ALA A 44 -0.96 -4.53 -4.01
N MET A 45 -0.27 -4.18 -2.92
CA MET A 45 0.77 -3.14 -2.93
C MET A 45 1.97 -3.52 -3.80
N ARG A 46 2.41 -4.79 -3.74
CA ARG A 46 3.48 -5.32 -4.60
C ARG A 46 3.06 -5.28 -6.07
N ASP A 47 1.85 -5.73 -6.36
CA ASP A 47 1.30 -5.73 -7.70
C ASP A 47 1.19 -4.28 -8.20
N ALA A 48 0.64 -3.36 -7.41
CA ALA A 48 0.60 -1.92 -7.67
C ALA A 48 1.96 -1.20 -7.68
N ARG A 49 3.06 -1.88 -7.36
CA ARG A 49 4.43 -1.33 -7.22
C ARG A 49 4.51 -0.11 -6.31
N ILE A 50 3.71 -0.08 -5.26
CA ILE A 50 3.70 1.00 -4.27
C ILE A 50 4.33 0.53 -2.96
N SER A 51 5.23 1.34 -2.40
CA SER A 51 5.82 1.08 -1.09
C SER A 51 4.89 1.49 0.05
N LYS A 52 5.14 0.97 1.25
CA LYS A 52 4.42 1.36 2.47
C LYS A 52 4.58 2.85 2.75
N GLU A 53 5.78 3.38 2.52
CA GLU A 53 6.15 4.77 2.76
C GLU A 53 5.41 5.71 1.81
N GLN A 54 5.26 5.32 0.52
CA GLN A 54 4.49 6.06 -0.46
C GLN A 54 3.00 6.09 -0.10
N LEU A 55 2.42 4.92 0.22
CA LEU A 55 1.04 4.85 0.70
C LEU A 55 0.84 5.70 1.95
N PHE A 56 1.76 5.62 2.91
CA PHE A 56 1.66 6.40 4.15
C PHE A 56 1.79 7.90 3.91
N ALA A 57 2.61 8.34 2.95
CA ALA A 57 2.66 9.74 2.54
C ALA A 57 1.30 10.24 2.03
N GLN A 58 0.61 9.44 1.22
CA GLN A 58 -0.71 9.77 0.70
C GLN A 58 -1.76 9.83 1.80
N LEU A 59 -1.73 8.88 2.73
CA LEU A 59 -2.63 8.89 3.90
C LEU A 59 -2.42 10.11 4.80
N ARG A 60 -1.17 10.55 5.00
CA ARG A 60 -0.89 11.80 5.73
C ARG A 60 -1.43 13.03 4.99
N GLN A 61 -1.32 13.08 3.66
CA GLN A 61 -1.92 14.15 2.86
C GLN A 61 -3.45 14.20 3.05
N LEU A 62 -4.09 13.03 3.20
CA LEU A 62 -5.52 12.89 3.49
C LEU A 62 -5.89 13.09 4.98
N GLN A 63 -4.96 13.56 5.82
CA GLN A 63 -5.16 13.79 7.25
C GLN A 63 -5.65 12.50 7.97
N ILE A 64 -5.00 11.38 7.67
CA ILE A 64 -5.18 10.10 8.37
C ILE A 64 -3.90 9.80 9.15
N ASN A 65 -4.04 9.59 10.46
CA ASN A 65 -2.92 9.43 11.38
C ASN A 65 -2.56 7.96 11.61
N HIS A 66 -3.55 7.07 11.56
CA HIS A 66 -3.33 5.63 11.73
C HIS A 66 -4.29 4.78 10.90
N LEU A 67 -3.89 3.55 10.57
CA LEU A 67 -4.68 2.65 9.72
C LEU A 67 -6.02 2.24 10.35
N GLY A 68 -6.17 2.37 11.67
CA GLY A 68 -7.42 2.06 12.36
C GLY A 68 -8.58 3.03 12.07
N GLU A 69 -8.28 4.20 11.50
CA GLU A 69 -9.28 5.13 10.94
C GLU A 69 -9.84 4.64 9.59
N ILE A 70 -9.22 3.66 8.95
CA ILE A 70 -9.47 3.29 7.56
C ILE A 70 -10.37 2.06 7.47
N SER A 71 -11.43 2.19 6.66
CA SER A 71 -12.18 1.05 6.15
C SER A 71 -11.52 0.50 4.89
N ARG A 72 -11.33 1.33 3.86
CA ARG A 72 -10.75 0.92 2.58
C ARG A 72 -9.82 1.99 2.02
N VAL A 73 -8.76 1.58 1.33
CA VAL A 73 -7.98 2.47 0.46
C VAL A 73 -7.84 1.82 -0.90
N TYR A 74 -8.18 2.56 -1.93
CA TYR A 74 -7.97 2.16 -3.31
C TYR A 74 -6.92 3.05 -3.96
N MET A 75 -6.09 2.44 -4.81
CA MET A 75 -5.31 3.15 -5.81
C MET A 75 -6.07 3.10 -7.13
N GLU A 76 -6.40 4.28 -7.65
CA GLU A 76 -7.12 4.47 -8.90
C GLU A 76 -6.19 4.28 -10.10
N ALA A 77 -6.78 4.11 -11.28
CA ALA A 77 -6.07 3.90 -12.53
C ALA A 77 -5.09 5.03 -12.89
N ASN A 78 -5.42 6.25 -12.48
CA ASN A 78 -4.62 7.45 -12.71
C ASN A 78 -3.50 7.66 -11.66
N GLY A 79 -3.38 6.75 -10.70
CA GLY A 79 -2.41 6.85 -9.60
C GLY A 79 -2.91 7.64 -8.38
N ASP A 80 -4.15 8.15 -8.40
CA ASP A 80 -4.75 8.80 -7.24
C ASP A 80 -5.19 7.79 -6.17
N PHE A 81 -5.44 8.28 -4.97
CA PHE A 81 -5.84 7.47 -3.83
C PHE A 81 -7.23 7.88 -3.35
N THR A 82 -8.10 6.88 -3.21
CA THR A 82 -9.40 7.04 -2.57
C THR A 82 -9.36 6.34 -1.21
N ALA A 83 -9.47 7.10 -0.12
CA ALA A 83 -9.54 6.56 1.24
C ALA A 83 -10.94 6.70 1.82
N ILE A 84 -11.50 5.57 2.26
CA ILE A 84 -12.79 5.50 2.96
C ILE A 84 -12.49 5.35 4.45
N LYS A 85 -12.79 6.39 5.23
CA LYS A 85 -12.68 6.36 6.69
C LYS A 85 -13.80 5.50 7.30
N ARG A 86 -13.51 4.94 8.47
CA ARG A 86 -14.47 4.22 9.31
C ARG A 86 -15.35 5.23 10.05
N LEU A 87 -16.60 4.86 10.33
CA LEU A 87 -17.50 5.67 11.17
C LEU A 87 -16.99 5.82 12.61
N GLU A 88 -16.49 4.72 13.18
CA GLU A 88 -15.91 4.67 14.52
C GLU A 88 -14.44 4.26 14.45
N THR A 89 -13.53 5.15 14.81
CA THR A 89 -12.09 4.88 14.80
C THR A 89 -11.72 3.70 15.70
N LYS A 90 -10.85 2.81 15.20
CA LYS A 90 -10.27 1.70 15.99
C LYS A 90 -8.76 1.90 16.17
N PRO A 91 -8.12 1.21 17.12
CA PRO A 91 -6.66 1.15 17.18
C PRO A 91 -6.08 0.60 15.87
N GLY A 92 -4.89 1.04 15.51
CA GLY A 92 -4.22 0.60 14.29
C GLY A 92 -2.82 1.15 14.14
N LEU A 93 -2.10 0.68 13.13
CA LEU A 93 -0.71 1.08 12.88
C LEU A 93 -0.61 2.57 12.54
N SER A 94 0.31 3.27 13.21
CA SER A 94 0.59 4.68 12.94
C SER A 94 1.13 4.87 11.53
N VAL A 95 0.59 5.87 10.84
CA VAL A 95 1.06 6.37 9.55
C VAL A 95 2.11 7.48 9.74
N ILE A 96 2.12 8.09 10.93
CA ILE A 96 3.09 9.13 11.31
C ILE A 96 4.47 8.50 11.51
N PRO A 97 5.54 9.09 10.94
CA PRO A 97 6.91 8.61 11.16
C PRO A 97 7.28 8.65 12.64
N GLY A 98 8.00 7.64 13.13
CA GLY A 98 8.36 7.54 14.55
C GLY A 98 9.35 8.59 15.07
N TRP A 99 9.95 9.41 14.19
CA TRP A 99 10.82 10.54 14.58
C TRP A 99 10.04 11.83 14.86
N ASP A 100 8.75 11.88 14.50
CA ASP A 100 7.89 13.05 14.70
C ASP A 100 7.15 12.92 16.04
N GLU A 101 7.86 13.17 17.13
CA GLU A 101 7.37 12.95 18.51
C GLU A 101 6.14 13.82 18.86
N ASP A 102 5.97 14.97 18.22
CA ASP A 102 4.84 15.88 18.44
C ASP A 102 3.52 15.28 17.95
N PHE A 103 3.57 14.49 16.87
CA PHE A 103 2.41 13.86 16.22
C PHE A 103 2.32 12.35 16.46
N PHE A 104 3.43 11.69 16.79
CA PHE A 104 3.47 10.28 17.12
C PHE A 104 2.96 10.07 18.55
N LYS A 105 1.66 9.82 18.69
CA LYS A 105 1.02 9.48 19.96
C LYS A 105 0.68 8.00 19.97
N PRO A 106 1.57 7.12 20.48
CA PRO A 106 1.24 5.71 20.62
C PRO A 106 0.04 5.58 21.55
N ASP A 107 -0.98 4.84 21.13
CA ASP A 107 -2.15 4.58 21.97
C ASP A 107 -1.83 3.45 22.97
N GLU A 108 -0.96 3.78 23.93
CA GLU A 108 -0.45 2.86 24.95
C GLU A 108 -1.56 2.24 25.83
N LYS A 109 -2.75 2.85 25.85
CA LYS A 109 -3.84 2.47 26.74
C LYS A 109 -4.79 1.40 26.18
N SER A 110 -4.69 1.08 24.89
CA SER A 110 -5.65 0.18 24.25
C SER A 110 -5.40 -1.30 24.58
N GLY A 111 -4.17 -1.69 24.96
CA GLY A 111 -3.78 -3.09 25.08
C GLY A 111 -3.83 -3.86 23.75
N ILE A 112 -3.92 -3.14 22.62
CA ILE A 112 -3.98 -3.69 21.27
C ILE A 112 -2.68 -3.35 20.55
N TYR A 113 -2.02 -4.37 20.01
CA TYR A 113 -0.80 -4.25 19.23
C TYR A 113 -1.12 -4.27 17.75
N ALA A 114 -0.55 -3.32 17.00
CA ALA A 114 -0.62 -3.31 15.54
C ALA A 114 0.71 -3.83 14.96
N CYS A 115 0.64 -4.82 14.06
CA CYS A 115 1.83 -5.35 13.39
C CYS A 115 2.50 -4.25 12.54
N ASN A 116 3.81 -4.03 12.73
CA ASN A 116 4.57 -3.01 11.99
C ASN A 116 4.73 -3.29 10.49
N HIS A 117 4.50 -4.54 10.07
CA HIS A 117 4.61 -4.95 8.68
C HIS A 117 3.30 -4.79 7.91
N CYS A 118 2.19 -5.29 8.44
CA CYS A 118 0.89 -5.30 7.74
C CYS A 118 -0.22 -4.49 8.42
N GLY A 119 -0.01 -3.96 9.62
CA GLY A 119 -1.00 -3.15 10.33
C GLY A 119 -2.12 -3.92 11.03
N LYS A 120 -2.16 -5.25 10.91
CA LYS A 120 -3.13 -6.10 11.61
C LYS A 120 -3.06 -5.85 13.12
N THR A 121 -4.22 -5.64 13.75
CA THR A 121 -4.34 -5.48 15.19
C THR A 121 -4.64 -6.79 15.92
N GLU A 122 -3.93 -7.02 17.01
CA GLU A 122 -3.99 -8.24 17.84
C GLU A 122 -3.86 -7.86 19.33
N ALA A 123 -4.32 -8.73 20.23
CA ALA A 123 -4.30 -8.45 21.68
C ALA A 123 -2.90 -8.61 22.32
N THR A 124 -1.97 -9.29 21.63
CA THR A 124 -0.58 -9.47 22.05
C THR A 124 0.32 -9.58 20.82
N ASN A 125 1.60 -9.27 20.99
CA ASN A 125 2.66 -9.46 20.00
C ASN A 125 3.59 -10.66 20.32
N ASP A 126 3.24 -11.52 21.28
CA ASP A 126 4.07 -12.66 21.72
C ASP A 126 4.28 -13.75 20.64
N HIS A 127 3.57 -13.65 19.52
CA HIS A 127 3.60 -14.62 18.43
C HIS A 127 3.72 -13.91 17.07
N PRO A 128 4.20 -14.60 16.03
CA PRO A 128 4.20 -14.05 14.67
C PRO A 128 2.81 -13.60 14.28
N CYS A 129 2.71 -12.44 13.64
CA CYS A 129 1.44 -11.86 13.24
C CYS A 129 0.57 -12.86 12.48
N SER A 130 -0.70 -13.04 12.88
CA SER A 130 -1.59 -14.03 12.24
C SER A 130 -1.83 -13.79 10.75
N ASN A 131 -1.68 -12.56 10.27
CA ASN A 131 -1.91 -12.18 8.87
C ASN A 131 -0.66 -12.35 7.98
N CYS A 132 0.49 -11.83 8.42
CA CYS A 132 1.70 -11.78 7.57
C CYS A 132 2.85 -12.68 8.08
N LYS A 133 2.67 -13.35 9.22
CA LYS A 133 3.68 -14.19 9.89
C LYS A 133 4.98 -13.47 10.23
N HIS A 134 4.98 -12.14 10.19
CA HIS A 134 6.12 -11.34 10.61
C HIS A 134 6.16 -11.30 12.14
N GLN A 135 7.30 -11.68 12.73
CA GLN A 135 7.61 -11.38 14.12
C GLN A 135 8.16 -9.95 14.14
N SER A 136 7.43 -9.05 14.80
CA SER A 136 7.81 -7.64 14.96
C SER A 136 8.59 -7.46 16.26
#